data_AF-A0A976PQY3-F1
#
_entry.id   AF-A0A976PQY3-F1
#
_cell.length_a   1.000
_cell.length_b   1.000
_cell.length_c   1.000
_cell.angle_alpha   90.00
_cell.angle_beta   90.00
_cell.angle_gamma   90.00
#
_symmetry.space_group_name_H-M   'P 1'
#
loop_
_entity.id
_entity.type
_entity.pdbx_description
1 polymer ?
#
loop_
_entity_poly.entity_id
_entity_poly.type
_entity_poly.pdbx_seq_one_letter_code
_entity_poly.pdbx_strand_id
1 'polypeptide(L)' 'MTDHTTLPIEGLEAVYDALAQAIDQAGPDKAELFLVKLALLNAQALADAGLFQHHVQAALQDL' A
#
# COMPACT_ATOMS: atom_id res chain seq x y z
N MET A 1 2.35 -25.18 -7.33
CA MET A 1 3.26 -24.06 -7.65
C MET A 1 2.40 -22.82 -7.71
N THR A 2 2.35 -22.04 -6.63
CA THR A 2 1.67 -20.75 -6.62
C THR A 2 2.69 -19.71 -7.06
N ASP A 3 2.77 -19.45 -8.36
CA ASP A 3 3.55 -18.35 -8.90
C ASP A 3 3.12 -17.07 -8.20
N HIS A 4 3.99 -16.55 -7.32
CA HIS A 4 3.83 -15.22 -6.75
C HIS A 4 4.18 -14.25 -7.88
N THR A 5 3.22 -13.98 -8.77
CA THR A 5 3.33 -12.92 -9.78
C THR A 5 3.39 -11.60 -9.04
N THR A 6 4.62 -11.15 -8.77
CA THR A 6 4.91 -9.77 -8.41
C THR A 6 4.37 -8.87 -9.53
N LEU A 7 3.77 -7.73 -9.18
CA LEU A 7 3.33 -6.79 -10.20
C LEU A 7 4.52 -6.37 -11.10
N PRO A 8 4.34 -6.34 -12.43
CA PRO A 8 5.32 -5.73 -13.32
C PRO A 8 5.44 -4.23 -13.01
N ILE A 9 6.54 -3.61 -13.44
CA ILE A 9 6.84 -2.19 -13.19
C ILE A 9 5.68 -1.28 -13.63
N GLU A 10 5.12 -1.51 -14.82
CA GLU A 10 3.96 -0.74 -15.33
C GLU A 10 2.74 -0.83 -14.38
N GLY A 11 2.54 -1.99 -13.74
CA GLY A 11 1.49 -2.18 -12.74
C GLY A 11 1.77 -1.41 -11.45
N LEU A 12 3.05 -1.29 -11.05
CA LEU A 12 3.45 -0.49 -9.90
C LEU A 12 3.29 1.01 -10.16
N GLU A 13 3.61 1.47 -11.37
CA GLU A 13 3.40 2.87 -11.80
C GLU A 13 1.92 3.24 -11.74
N ALA A 14 1.03 2.40 -12.29
CA ALA A 14 -0.41 2.63 -12.23
C ALA A 14 -0.95 2.69 -10.79
N VAL A 15 -0.42 1.83 -9.91
CA VAL A 15 -0.78 1.86 -8.48
C VAL A 15 -0.28 3.14 -7.82
N TYR A 16 0.95 3.57 -8.11
CA TYR A 16 1.52 4.81 -7.59
C TYR A 16 0.71 6.04 -8.03
N ASP A 17 0.37 6.14 -9.31
CA ASP A 17 -0.43 7.25 -9.86
C ASP A 17 -1.82 7.31 -9.20
N ALA A 18 -2.48 6.15 -9.04
CA ALA A 18 -3.77 6.07 -8.36
C ALA A 18 -3.66 6.50 -6.89
N LEU A 19 -2.56 6.13 -6.23
CA LEU A 19 -2.30 6.51 -4.83
C LEU A 19 -2.09 8.02 -4.69
N ALA A 20 -1.27 8.61 -5.57
CA ALA A 20 -1.00 10.05 -5.60
C ALA A 20 -2.30 10.84 -5.78
N GLN A 21 -3.12 10.46 -6.77
CA GLN A 21 -4.41 11.11 -7.01
C GLN A 21 -5.37 11.00 -5.82
N ALA A 22 -5.38 9.84 -5.14
CA ALA A 22 -6.22 9.63 -3.97
C ALA A 22 -5.77 10.45 -2.75
N ILE A 23 -4.45 10.59 -2.55
CA ILE A 23 -3.88 11.44 -1.50
C ILE A 23 -4.25 12.90 -1.75
N ASP A 24 -4.10 13.38 -3.00
CA ASP A 24 -4.48 14.75 -3.38
C ASP A 24 -5.97 15.00 -3.14
N GLN A 25 -6.83 14.02 -3.46
CA GLN A 25 -8.27 14.10 -3.24
C GLN A 25 -8.65 14.08 -1.75
N ALA A 26 -7.92 13.32 -0.92
CA ALA A 26 -8.13 13.33 0.53
C ALA A 26 -7.76 14.69 1.14
N GLY A 27 -6.73 15.34 0.59
CA GLY A 27 -6.19 16.60 1.06
C GLY A 27 -5.25 16.44 2.26
N PRO A 28 -4.45 17.48 2.57
CA PRO A 28 -3.36 17.40 3.54
C PRO A 28 -3.84 17.03 4.95
N ASP A 29 -5.02 17.49 5.37
CA ASP A 29 -5.57 17.22 6.70
C ASP A 29 -6.02 15.76 6.89
N LYS A 30 -6.22 15.01 5.79
CA LYS A 30 -6.76 13.65 5.82
C LYS A 30 -5.89 12.62 5.13
N ALA A 31 -4.76 13.02 4.55
CA ALA A 31 -3.85 12.12 3.84
C ALA A 31 -3.39 10.95 4.74
N GLU A 32 -2.97 11.23 5.97
CA GLU A 32 -2.56 10.19 6.93
C GLU A 32 -3.70 9.24 7.29
N LEU A 33 -4.89 9.77 7.58
CA LEU A 33 -6.09 8.97 7.87
C LEU A 33 -6.49 8.08 6.68
N PHE A 34 -6.38 8.59 5.46
CA PHE A 34 -6.61 7.85 4.23
C PHE A 34 -5.60 6.70 4.09
N LEU A 35 -4.30 6.99 4.23
CA LEU A 35 -3.23 5.99 4.09
C LEU A 35 -3.34 4.88 5.13
N VAL A 36 -3.64 5.21 6.39
CA VAL A 36 -3.90 4.21 7.44
C VAL A 36 -5.10 3.33 7.08
N LYS A 37 -6.21 3.93 6.63
CA LYS A 37 -7.39 3.16 6.23
C LYS A 37 -7.09 2.23 5.05
N LEU A 38 -6.38 2.72 4.04
CA LEU A 38 -5.97 1.91 2.89
C LEU A 38 -5.05 0.76 3.32
N ALA A 39 -4.09 1.02 4.20
CA ALA A 39 -3.20 -0.01 4.72
C ALA A 39 -3.97 -1.11 5.46
N LEU A 40 -4.95 -0.75 6.29
CA LEU A 40 -5.83 -1.72 6.98
C LEU A 40 -6.68 -2.54 6.01
N LEU A 41 -7.22 -1.94 4.95
CA LEU A 41 -7.96 -2.67 3.91
C LEU A 41 -7.06 -3.67 3.19
N ASN A 42 -5.81 -3.30 2.89
CA ASN A 42 -4.84 -4.22 2.30
C ASN A 42 -4.43 -5.33 3.27
N ALA A 43 -4.23 -5.04 4.55
CA ALA A 43 -3.98 -6.07 5.56
C ALA A 43 -5.13 -7.10 5.63
N GLN A 44 -6.38 -6.62 5.54
CA GLN A 44 -7.55 -7.49 5.50
C GLN A 44 -7.59 -8.34 4.23
N ALA A 45 -7.23 -7.78 3.08
CA ALA A 45 -7.18 -8.48 1.79
C ALA A 45 -6.04 -9.51 1.71
N LEU A 46 -4.89 -9.19 2.31
CA LEU A 46 -3.75 -10.10 2.44
C LEU A 46 -4.05 -11.30 3.35
N ALA A 47 -4.96 -11.11 4.31
CA ALA A 47 -5.33 -12.10 5.32
C ALA A 47 -4.16 -12.67 6.14
N ASP A 48 -3.03 -11.95 6.18
CA ASP A 48 -1.81 -12.30 6.92
C ASP A 48 -1.26 -11.07 7.64
N ALA A 49 -1.46 -11.03 8.95
CA ALA A 49 -0.97 -9.94 9.79
C ALA A 49 0.56 -9.94 9.91
N GLY A 50 1.21 -11.10 9.89
CA GLY A 50 2.67 -11.20 10.00
C GLY A 50 3.37 -10.64 8.77
N LEU A 51 2.88 -10.98 7.58
CA LEU A 51 3.37 -10.42 6.32
C LEU A 51 3.16 -8.90 6.24
N PHE A 52 1.98 -8.42 6.66
CA PHE A 52 1.72 -6.98 6.70
C PHE A 52 2.67 -6.24 7.67
N GLN A 53 2.92 -6.78 8.88
CA GLN A 53 3.88 -6.20 9.82
C GLN A 53 5.30 -6.18 9.24
N HIS A 54 5.69 -7.23 8.51
CA HIS A 54 6.98 -7.25 7.81
C HIS A 54 7.08 -6.13 6.76
N HIS A 55 6.02 -5.90 5.97
CA HIS A 55 5.98 -4.79 5.01
C HIS A 55 6.06 -3.41 5.68
N VAL A 56 5.40 -3.23 6.83
CA VAL A 56 5.53 -1.98 7.61
C VAL A 56 6.97 -1.75 8.04
N GLN A 57 7.66 -2.76 8.58
CA GLN A 57 9.06 -2.64 8.97
C GLN A 57 9.98 -2.40 7.79
N ALA A 58 9.73 -3.02 6.63
CA ALA A 58 10.48 -2.78 5.41
C ALA A 58 10.32 -1.32 4.94
N ALA A 59 9.09 -0.79 4.91
CA ALA A 59 8.81 0.59 4.52
C ALA A 59 9.48 1.61 5.45
N LEU A 60 9.56 1.33 6.77
CA LEU A 60 10.23 2.21 7.73
C LEU A 60 11.76 2.25 7.57
N GLN A 61 12.37 1.23 6.98
CA GLN A 61 13.83 1.18 6.75
C GLN A 61 14.26 1.93 5.47
N ASP A 62 13.34 2.15 4.54
CA ASP A 62 13.58 2.75 3.21
C ASP A 62 12.95 4.17 3.10
N LEU A 63 12.70 4.80 4.25
CA LEU A 63 12.03 6.10 4.35
C LEU A 63 13.03 7.26 4.43
#